data_AF-A0AAV6GG70-F1
#
_entry.id   AF-A0AAV6GG70-F1
#
_cell.length_a   1.000
_cell.length_b   1.000
_cell.length_c   1.000
_cell.angle_alpha   90.00
_cell.angle_beta   90.00
_cell.angle_gamma   90.00
#
_symmetry.space_group_name_H-M   'P 1'
#
loop_
_entity.id
_entity.type
_entity.pdbx_description
1 polymer ?
#
loop_
_entity_poly.entity_id
_entity_poly.type
_entity_poly.pdbx_seq_one_letter_code
_entity_poly.pdbx_strand_id
1 'polypeptide(L)'
;MELAAFLPLLFVRMSLFALWNASPSRQTQREEYNSENVIDLLEALNVTRGGVRGVTKVKGQEAGLVAWRFRSRTPHLMLPREHTLYLLTSARGSLGLHLIGQQARQSTATLLSLMSRGQMLLRLVSCTRSNTLRLEYPPHTRSHSDTHTHTDTNTHSLLLPGGSPFTGGGWVQLALGLEAQRVALFTDCREEMVVELSQPDEVINLRLPLDLQVTFASEAKEPNSKFSGSWLTAEISTHAYRRRPWSCPNLTEPVPPPTPRSETVLMVGSTPPIMLLDESVGVANDQPQRVVLGAPGRRVQSSALTPVNSQTDTHTSHGERISRLEERLDGVSTMLQMLKNQNLELTERVRYLESCECVRRVCVWEGVEVESGKSWTTDTYSQCTCTNGQVHCTSTQDPCSSAPCLNGGVCEVTTSDLGFVCSCPPSAEGRLCEKPLPTVSTQVPQTSLTD
;
A
#
# COMPACT_ATOMS: atom_id res chain seq x y z
N MET A 1 -44.11 -47.42 17.86
CA MET A 1 -43.11 -47.39 16.76
C MET A 1 -43.26 -46.07 16.00
N GLU A 2 -42.79 -44.93 16.53
CA GLU A 2 -42.76 -43.64 15.78
C GLU A 2 -41.72 -42.66 16.37
N LEU A 3 -40.50 -43.14 16.69
CA LEU A 3 -39.42 -42.25 17.18
C LEU A 3 -38.09 -42.41 16.43
N ALA A 4 -37.99 -43.37 15.50
CA ALA A 4 -36.77 -43.60 14.72
C ALA A 4 -36.70 -42.81 13.39
N ALA A 5 -37.80 -42.17 12.96
CA ALA A 5 -37.88 -41.50 11.65
C ALA A 5 -37.46 -40.02 11.66
N PHE A 6 -37.37 -39.37 12.83
CA PHE A 6 -37.12 -37.92 12.93
C PHE A 6 -35.65 -37.53 13.17
N LEU A 7 -34.82 -38.44 13.67
CA LEU A 7 -33.38 -38.22 13.87
C LEU A 7 -32.58 -37.90 12.59
N PRO A 8 -32.78 -38.58 11.45
CA PRO A 8 -32.02 -38.27 10.24
C PRO A 8 -32.44 -36.92 9.61
N LEU A 9 -33.71 -36.53 9.74
CA LEU A 9 -34.22 -35.24 9.26
C LEU A 9 -33.69 -34.05 10.07
N LEU A 10 -33.48 -34.24 11.38
CA LEU A 10 -32.89 -33.22 12.26
C LEU A 10 -31.39 -33.04 11.99
N PHE A 11 -30.67 -34.14 11.72
CA PHE A 11 -29.26 -34.07 11.32
C PHE A 11 -29.08 -33.36 9.98
N VAL A 12 -29.89 -33.67 8.95
CA VAL A 12 -29.81 -32.98 7.65
C VAL A 12 -30.14 -31.48 7.76
N ARG A 13 -31.10 -31.10 8.63
CA ARG A 13 -31.40 -29.68 8.89
C ARG A 13 -30.27 -28.94 9.64
N MET A 14 -29.60 -29.62 10.58
CA MET A 14 -28.46 -29.05 11.30
C MET A 14 -27.22 -28.94 10.40
N SER A 15 -27.00 -29.89 9.48
CA SER A 15 -25.93 -29.83 8.48
C SER A 15 -26.14 -28.72 7.44
N LEU A 16 -27.40 -28.47 7.03
CA LEU A 16 -27.73 -27.35 6.14
C LEU A 16 -27.58 -25.98 6.83
N PHE A 17 -27.86 -25.88 8.13
CA PHE A 17 -27.58 -24.66 8.91
C PHE A 17 -26.08 -24.44 9.18
N ALA A 18 -25.30 -25.51 9.34
CA ALA A 18 -23.84 -25.43 9.48
C ALA A 18 -23.15 -25.04 8.16
N LEU A 19 -23.66 -25.50 7.01
CA LEU A 19 -23.17 -25.11 5.69
C LEU A 19 -23.61 -23.70 5.27
N TRP A 20 -24.69 -23.16 5.86
CA TRP A 20 -25.07 -21.74 5.66
C TRP A 20 -24.24 -20.79 6.55
N ASN A 21 -23.79 -21.23 7.73
CA ASN A 21 -22.96 -20.43 8.64
C ASN A 21 -21.45 -20.61 8.46
N ALA A 22 -21.02 -21.50 7.55
CA ALA A 22 -19.63 -21.61 7.13
C ALA A 22 -19.42 -20.95 5.76
N SER A 23 -19.92 -19.72 5.60
CA SER A 23 -19.29 -18.82 4.63
C SER A 23 -18.02 -18.31 5.31
N PRO A 24 -16.81 -18.57 4.81
CA PRO A 24 -15.71 -17.70 5.17
C PRO A 24 -16.21 -16.32 4.73
N SER A 25 -16.29 -15.39 5.67
CA SER A 25 -16.33 -13.98 5.33
C SER A 25 -15.17 -13.78 4.35
N ARG A 26 -15.47 -13.71 3.05
CA ARG A 26 -14.61 -13.06 2.08
C ARG A 26 -14.58 -11.61 2.55
N GLN A 27 -13.75 -11.35 3.57
CA GLN A 27 -12.99 -10.13 3.58
C GLN A 27 -12.47 -10.04 2.16
N THR A 28 -13.04 -9.11 1.40
CA THR A 28 -12.36 -8.52 0.26
C THR A 28 -10.90 -8.50 0.62
N GLN A 29 -10.06 -9.17 -0.19
CA GLN A 29 -8.63 -9.01 -0.13
C GLN A 29 -8.40 -7.51 -0.30
N ARG A 30 -8.36 -6.80 0.83
CA ARG A 30 -7.86 -5.46 0.96
C ARG A 30 -6.37 -5.71 0.81
N GLU A 31 -5.92 -5.78 -0.45
CA GLU A 31 -4.51 -5.71 -0.77
C GLU A 31 -3.95 -4.59 0.08
N GLU A 32 -2.86 -4.91 0.78
CA GLU A 32 -2.18 -4.13 1.80
C GLU A 32 -1.58 -2.86 1.16
N TYR A 33 -2.44 -1.98 0.66
CA TYR A 33 -2.09 -0.65 0.22
C TYR A 33 -1.91 0.15 1.50
N ASN A 34 -0.64 0.33 1.87
CA ASN A 34 -0.15 0.98 3.07
C ASN A 34 -1.17 1.96 3.69
N SER A 35 -1.94 1.48 4.68
CA SER A 35 -3.07 2.22 5.28
C SER A 35 -2.62 3.51 5.95
N GLU A 36 -1.31 3.69 6.12
CA GLU A 36 -0.69 4.90 6.65
C GLU A 36 -0.85 6.13 5.74
N ASN A 37 -1.22 5.96 4.46
CA ASN A 37 -1.28 7.03 3.45
C ASN A 37 -2.69 7.43 3.00
N VAL A 38 -3.73 6.83 3.59
CA VAL A 38 -5.12 6.98 3.12
C VAL A 38 -6.01 7.52 4.22
N ILE A 39 -6.86 8.49 3.87
CA ILE A 39 -7.86 9.09 4.74
C ILE A 39 -9.24 8.60 4.32
N ASP A 40 -9.91 7.86 5.20
CA ASP A 40 -11.34 7.53 5.04
C ASP A 40 -12.18 8.79 5.33
N LEU A 41 -12.75 9.37 4.28
CA LEU A 41 -13.57 10.57 4.38
C LEU A 41 -14.87 10.33 5.13
N LEU A 42 -15.46 9.14 5.03
CA LEU A 42 -16.74 8.86 5.70
C LEU A 42 -16.56 8.79 7.22
N GLU A 43 -15.46 8.21 7.69
CA GLU A 43 -15.10 8.23 9.11
C GLU A 43 -14.66 9.64 9.55
N ALA A 44 -13.76 10.29 8.80
CA ALA A 44 -13.24 11.61 9.15
C ALA A 44 -14.32 12.71 9.20
N LEU A 45 -15.37 12.57 8.40
CA LEU A 45 -16.53 13.48 8.37
C LEU A 45 -17.67 13.03 9.29
N ASN A 46 -17.43 12.00 10.13
CA ASN A 46 -18.38 11.48 11.11
C ASN A 46 -19.71 10.98 10.50
N VAL A 47 -19.66 10.50 9.25
CA VAL A 47 -20.82 9.97 8.52
C VAL A 47 -21.19 8.58 9.05
N THR A 48 -20.19 7.75 9.32
CA THR A 48 -20.31 6.37 9.83
C THR A 48 -21.02 6.31 11.19
N ARG A 49 -20.76 7.28 12.08
CA ARG A 49 -21.35 7.36 13.43
C ARG A 49 -22.76 7.97 13.45
N GLY A 50 -23.31 8.32 12.30
CA GLY A 50 -24.66 8.86 12.17
C GLY A 50 -24.83 10.32 12.64
N GLY A 51 -23.72 11.05 12.82
CA GLY A 51 -23.74 12.44 13.31
C GLY A 51 -24.19 13.48 12.28
N VAL A 52 -24.29 13.11 11.00
CA VAL A 52 -24.56 14.05 9.91
C VAL A 52 -26.04 14.09 9.53
N ARG A 53 -26.66 15.27 9.71
CA ARG A 53 -28.04 15.50 9.28
C ARG A 53 -28.18 15.34 7.76
N GLY A 54 -29.22 14.64 7.32
CA GLY A 54 -29.47 14.42 5.89
C GLY A 54 -28.80 13.19 5.31
N VAL A 55 -27.98 12.48 6.09
CA VAL A 55 -27.39 11.20 5.70
C VAL A 55 -28.13 10.05 6.38
N THR A 56 -28.40 8.97 5.64
CA THR A 56 -29.10 7.78 6.14
C THR A 56 -28.38 6.50 5.75
N LYS A 57 -28.31 5.52 6.65
CA LYS A 57 -27.73 4.20 6.39
C LYS A 57 -28.63 3.40 5.43
N VAL A 58 -28.03 2.79 4.41
CA VAL A 58 -28.71 1.98 3.38
C VAL A 58 -27.89 0.74 3.06
N LYS A 59 -28.49 -0.24 2.36
CA LYS A 59 -27.76 -1.42 1.88
C LYS A 59 -26.79 -1.03 0.77
N GLY A 60 -25.56 -1.56 0.83
CA GLY A 60 -24.53 -1.37 -0.18
C GLY A 60 -24.79 -2.19 -1.46
N GLN A 61 -23.78 -2.21 -2.34
CA GLN A 61 -23.82 -2.96 -3.60
C GLN A 61 -24.01 -4.47 -3.39
N GLU A 62 -23.41 -5.03 -2.34
CA GLU A 62 -23.44 -6.46 -2.02
C GLU A 62 -24.12 -6.73 -0.68
N ALA A 63 -24.58 -7.98 -0.49
CA ALA A 63 -25.22 -8.40 0.75
C ALA A 63 -24.25 -8.30 1.94
N GLY A 64 -24.64 -7.56 2.97
CA GLY A 64 -23.84 -7.34 4.18
C GLY A 64 -23.05 -6.03 4.20
N LEU A 65 -22.85 -5.39 3.04
CA LEU A 65 -22.20 -4.08 2.96
C LEU A 65 -23.19 -2.95 3.31
N VAL A 66 -22.65 -1.93 3.97
CA VAL A 66 -23.40 -0.76 4.44
C VAL A 66 -22.94 0.46 3.67
N ALA A 67 -23.89 1.21 3.13
CA ALA A 67 -23.63 2.48 2.49
C ALA A 67 -24.40 3.62 3.15
N TRP A 68 -24.03 4.86 2.82
CA TRP A 68 -24.59 6.08 3.37
C TRP A 68 -25.19 6.92 2.27
N ARG A 69 -26.51 7.13 2.35
CA ARG A 69 -27.29 7.91 1.39
C ARG A 69 -27.35 9.37 1.80
N PHE A 70 -26.84 10.23 0.93
CA PHE A 70 -26.79 11.68 1.06
C PHE A 70 -28.01 12.30 0.37
N ARG A 71 -28.67 13.26 1.04
CA ARG A 71 -29.87 13.95 0.54
C ARG A 71 -29.60 15.44 0.36
N SER A 72 -30.52 16.16 -0.30
CA SER A 72 -30.41 17.61 -0.55
C SER A 72 -30.16 18.46 0.71
N ARG A 73 -30.71 18.02 1.85
CA ARG A 73 -30.57 18.66 3.16
C ARG A 73 -29.25 18.34 3.88
N THR A 74 -28.35 17.57 3.27
CA THR A 74 -27.01 17.33 3.82
C THR A 74 -26.24 18.66 3.86
N PRO A 75 -25.60 19.00 5.00
CA PRO A 75 -24.76 20.18 5.08
C PRO A 75 -23.51 20.01 4.22
N HIS A 76 -22.80 21.11 3.99
CA HIS A 76 -21.48 21.04 3.37
C HIS A 76 -20.51 20.35 4.34
N LEU A 77 -19.91 19.25 3.89
CA LEU A 77 -18.99 18.48 4.71
C LEU A 77 -17.57 18.96 4.42
N MET A 78 -16.97 19.56 5.43
CA MET A 78 -15.59 20.04 5.39
C MET A 78 -14.72 19.11 6.23
N LEU A 79 -13.60 18.70 5.67
CA LEU A 79 -12.65 17.83 6.33
C LEU A 79 -12.06 18.55 7.56
N PRO A 80 -11.99 17.90 8.74
CA PRO A 80 -11.39 18.51 9.92
C PRO A 80 -9.93 18.93 9.70
N ARG A 81 -9.48 19.90 10.51
CA ARG A 81 -8.14 20.50 10.37
C ARG A 81 -7.02 19.48 10.50
N GLU A 82 -7.15 18.50 11.39
CA GLU A 82 -6.12 17.46 11.61
C GLU A 82 -5.84 16.63 10.35
N HIS A 83 -6.89 16.15 9.68
CA HIS A 83 -6.80 15.40 8.43
C HIS A 83 -6.30 16.28 7.27
N THR A 84 -6.70 17.56 7.27
CA THR A 84 -6.23 18.54 6.28
C THR A 84 -4.73 18.83 6.45
N LEU A 85 -4.25 18.97 7.69
CA LEU A 85 -2.82 19.13 7.99
C LEU A 85 -2.02 17.91 7.56
N TYR A 86 -2.55 16.70 7.79
CA TYR A 86 -1.92 15.48 7.31
C TYR A 86 -1.80 15.45 5.78
N LEU A 87 -2.85 15.83 5.04
CA LEU A 87 -2.77 15.99 3.58
C LEU A 87 -1.69 17.01 3.17
N LEU A 88 -1.64 18.16 3.85
CA LEU A 88 -0.66 19.21 3.58
C LEU A 88 0.80 18.74 3.74
N THR A 89 1.08 17.97 4.79
CA THR A 89 2.44 17.50 5.09
C THR A 89 2.86 16.30 4.25
N SER A 90 1.90 15.47 3.85
CA SER A 90 2.17 14.15 3.24
C SER A 90 1.96 14.14 1.73
N ALA A 91 1.08 14.96 1.17
CA ALA A 91 0.85 15.05 -0.27
C ALA A 91 1.99 15.83 -0.94
N ARG A 92 2.99 15.13 -1.47
CA ARG A 92 4.19 15.70 -2.12
C ARG A 92 3.95 16.04 -3.59
N GLY A 93 2.88 16.79 -3.89
CA GLY A 93 2.54 17.16 -5.27
C GLY A 93 1.83 16.06 -6.07
N SER A 94 1.27 15.07 -5.39
CA SER A 94 0.39 14.05 -5.95
C SER A 94 -0.80 13.82 -5.03
N LEU A 95 -1.94 13.40 -5.58
CA LEU A 95 -3.15 13.13 -4.80
C LEU A 95 -3.92 11.96 -5.42
N GLY A 96 -4.44 11.06 -4.60
CA GLY A 96 -5.34 9.99 -5.02
C GLY A 96 -6.73 10.18 -4.45
N LEU A 97 -7.77 9.85 -5.23
CA LEU A 97 -9.16 9.82 -4.77
C LEU A 97 -9.78 8.47 -5.15
N HIS A 98 -10.36 7.77 -4.19
CA HIS A 98 -11.04 6.49 -4.41
C HIS A 98 -12.47 6.57 -3.85
N LEU A 99 -13.45 6.35 -4.74
CA LEU A 99 -14.87 6.48 -4.45
C LEU A 99 -15.61 5.24 -4.94
N ILE A 100 -16.44 4.66 -4.07
CA ILE A 100 -17.41 3.63 -4.46
C ILE A 100 -18.79 4.15 -4.11
N GLY A 101 -19.65 4.32 -5.11
CA GLY A 101 -20.91 5.01 -4.91
C GLY A 101 -21.90 4.93 -6.06
N GLN A 102 -23.05 5.56 -5.83
CA GLN A 102 -24.15 5.71 -6.79
C GLN A 102 -24.64 7.16 -6.73
N GLN A 103 -24.63 7.87 -7.86
CA GLN A 103 -25.18 9.22 -7.97
C GLN A 103 -26.62 9.19 -8.52
N ALA A 104 -27.46 10.13 -8.08
CA ALA A 104 -28.79 10.33 -8.63
C ALA A 104 -28.73 10.68 -10.13
N ARG A 105 -29.71 10.19 -10.89
CA ARG A 105 -29.87 10.52 -12.31
C ARG A 105 -30.21 12.01 -12.48
N GLN A 106 -29.85 12.57 -13.64
CA GLN A 106 -30.15 13.96 -13.99
C GLN A 106 -29.64 15.00 -12.97
N SER A 107 -28.53 14.68 -12.28
CA SER A 107 -27.94 15.53 -11.25
C SER A 107 -26.53 15.98 -11.62
N THR A 108 -26.14 17.12 -11.06
CA THR A 108 -24.78 17.64 -11.11
C THR A 108 -24.30 17.77 -9.68
N ALA A 109 -23.10 17.28 -9.40
CA ALA A 109 -22.55 17.28 -8.06
C ALA A 109 -21.04 17.44 -8.08
N THR A 110 -20.52 18.17 -7.10
CA THR A 110 -19.10 18.24 -6.80
C THR A 110 -18.74 17.05 -5.90
N LEU A 111 -17.85 16.20 -6.38
CA LEU A 111 -17.38 15.02 -5.64
C LEU A 111 -16.34 15.41 -4.58
N LEU A 112 -15.38 16.25 -4.98
CA LEU A 112 -14.31 16.77 -4.14
C LEU A 112 -14.00 18.21 -4.55
N SER A 113 -13.78 19.11 -3.58
CA SER A 113 -13.30 20.48 -3.82
C SER A 113 -12.21 20.84 -2.82
N LEU A 114 -11.13 21.43 -3.32
CA LEU A 114 -10.02 21.99 -2.55
C LEU A 114 -10.05 23.51 -2.74
N MET A 115 -10.11 24.24 -1.64
CA MET A 115 -10.19 25.69 -1.63
C MET A 115 -9.12 26.28 -0.71
N SER A 116 -8.69 27.51 -0.97
CA SER A 116 -7.79 28.29 -0.12
C SER A 116 -8.18 29.75 -0.16
N ARG A 117 -8.36 30.38 1.02
CA ARG A 117 -8.91 31.74 1.19
C ARG A 117 -10.12 32.03 0.29
N GLY A 118 -10.93 30.99 0.03
CA GLY A 118 -12.11 31.09 -0.81
C GLY A 118 -11.88 31.09 -2.33
N GLN A 119 -10.65 30.87 -2.80
CA GLN A 119 -10.31 30.54 -4.19
C GLN A 119 -10.31 29.03 -4.38
N MET A 120 -10.78 28.56 -5.53
CA MET A 120 -10.77 27.14 -5.90
C MET A 120 -9.37 26.75 -6.39
N LEU A 121 -8.80 25.69 -5.81
CA LEU A 121 -7.52 25.10 -6.21
C LEU A 121 -7.72 23.89 -7.12
N LEU A 122 -8.71 23.06 -6.79
CA LEU A 122 -9.04 21.87 -7.54
C LEU A 122 -10.50 21.51 -7.28
N ARG A 123 -11.26 21.17 -8.32
CA ARG A 123 -12.66 20.76 -8.19
C ARG A 123 -12.98 19.61 -9.16
N LEU A 124 -13.51 18.52 -8.63
CA LEU A 124 -13.99 17.39 -9.43
C LEU A 124 -15.52 17.38 -9.48
N VAL A 125 -16.09 17.59 -10.67
CA VAL A 125 -17.53 17.69 -10.89
C VAL A 125 -18.04 16.55 -11.78
N SER A 126 -19.10 15.90 -11.33
CA SER A 126 -19.81 14.84 -12.06
C SER A 126 -21.23 15.29 -12.42
N CYS A 127 -21.57 15.24 -13.70
CA CYS A 127 -22.90 15.53 -14.22
C CYS A 127 -23.48 14.32 -14.96
N THR A 128 -24.51 13.70 -14.38
CA THR A 128 -25.22 12.56 -14.98
C THR A 128 -26.24 12.99 -16.04
N ARG A 129 -26.58 14.28 -16.13
CA ARG A 129 -27.45 14.84 -17.18
C ARG A 129 -26.74 14.97 -18.52
N SER A 130 -25.54 15.56 -18.51
CA SER A 130 -24.71 15.76 -19.72
C SER A 130 -23.69 14.66 -19.93
N ASN A 131 -23.66 13.63 -19.06
CA ASN A 131 -22.65 12.58 -19.04
C ASN A 131 -21.21 13.12 -19.03
N THR A 132 -20.92 14.10 -18.16
CA THR A 132 -19.59 14.72 -18.07
C THR A 132 -18.98 14.51 -16.70
N LEU A 133 -17.69 14.16 -16.69
CA LEU A 133 -16.82 14.22 -15.52
C LEU A 133 -15.71 15.21 -15.85
N ARG A 134 -15.59 16.27 -15.06
CA ARG A 134 -14.63 17.33 -15.32
C ARG A 134 -13.80 17.66 -14.09
N LEU A 135 -12.53 17.91 -14.34
CA LEU A 135 -11.58 18.40 -13.35
C LEU A 135 -11.29 19.86 -13.65
N GLU A 136 -11.62 20.73 -12.71
CA GLU A 136 -11.42 22.17 -12.83
C GLU A 136 -10.27 22.62 -11.92
N TYR A 137 -9.39 23.48 -12.44
CA TYR A 137 -8.24 24.02 -11.71
C TYR A 137 -7.82 25.38 -12.29
N PRO A 138 -7.19 26.26 -11.49
CA PRO A 138 -6.74 27.57 -11.97
C PRO A 138 -5.48 27.44 -12.86
N PRO A 139 -5.30 28.34 -13.85
CA PRO A 139 -4.10 28.40 -14.71
C PRO A 139 -2.83 28.68 -13.91
N HIS A 140 -1.68 28.21 -14.40
CA HIS A 140 -0.38 28.44 -13.78
C HIS A 140 0.05 29.92 -13.86
N THR A 141 -0.20 30.58 -15.00
CA THR A 141 0.12 31.99 -15.19
C THR A 141 -1.14 32.86 -15.08
N ARG A 142 -1.17 33.79 -14.10
CA ARG A 142 -2.12 34.90 -14.13
C ARG A 142 -1.73 35.81 -15.29
N SER A 143 -2.42 35.71 -16.43
CA SER A 143 -2.32 36.74 -17.47
C SER A 143 -2.85 38.05 -16.89
N HIS A 144 -1.98 39.05 -16.81
CA HIS A 144 -2.32 40.40 -16.36
C HIS A 144 -2.66 41.25 -17.60
N SER A 145 -3.69 40.85 -18.35
CA SER A 145 -4.20 41.63 -19.49
C SER A 145 -5.63 41.23 -19.79
N ASP A 146 -6.60 42.01 -19.31
CA ASP A 146 -7.32 42.94 -20.19
C ASP A 146 -8.55 43.55 -19.51
N THR A 147 -8.74 44.80 -19.87
CA THR A 147 -9.78 45.73 -19.48
C THR A 147 -11.19 45.25 -19.84
N HIS A 148 -12.11 45.39 -18.88
CA HIS A 148 -13.56 45.53 -19.06
C HIS A 148 -14.25 44.60 -20.07
N THR A 149 -14.68 43.42 -19.61
CA THR A 149 -16.05 42.93 -19.75
C THR A 149 -16.33 41.90 -18.65
N HIS A 150 -17.52 41.98 -18.04
CA HIS A 150 -17.99 41.04 -17.02
C HIS A 150 -18.00 39.60 -17.57
N THR A 151 -17.71 38.64 -16.67
CA THR A 151 -17.70 37.17 -16.82
C THR A 151 -16.51 36.58 -17.59
N ASP A 152 -15.46 36.19 -16.87
CA ASP A 152 -14.86 34.84 -16.94
C ASP A 152 -13.68 34.74 -15.97
N THR A 153 -13.85 33.96 -14.90
CA THR A 153 -12.75 33.52 -14.04
C THR A 153 -11.93 32.50 -14.82
N ASN A 154 -10.81 32.88 -15.42
CA ASN A 154 -9.87 31.99 -16.11
C ASN A 154 -9.62 30.72 -15.28
N THR A 155 -10.32 29.64 -15.62
CA THR A 155 -10.29 28.33 -14.95
C THR A 155 -10.19 27.28 -16.04
N HIS A 156 -9.17 26.42 -15.97
CA HIS A 156 -9.09 25.28 -16.89
C HIS A 156 -10.11 24.23 -16.47
N SER A 157 -10.87 23.72 -17.44
CA SER A 157 -11.83 22.62 -17.25
C SER A 157 -11.42 21.45 -18.12
N LEU A 158 -10.75 20.47 -17.52
CA LEU A 158 -10.37 19.23 -18.19
C LEU A 158 -11.54 18.25 -18.19
N LEU A 159 -12.05 17.92 -19.38
CA LEU A 159 -13.06 16.88 -19.55
C LEU A 159 -12.38 15.51 -19.53
N LEU A 160 -12.73 14.68 -18.56
CA LEU A 160 -12.19 13.34 -18.47
C LEU A 160 -12.90 12.42 -19.48
N PRO A 161 -12.15 11.57 -20.22
CA PRO A 161 -12.71 10.65 -21.20
C PRO A 161 -13.66 9.65 -20.52
N GLY A 162 -14.63 9.14 -21.29
CA GLY A 162 -15.64 8.20 -20.79
C GLY A 162 -16.83 8.85 -20.06
N GLY A 163 -16.78 10.16 -19.76
CA GLY A 163 -17.89 10.90 -19.18
C GLY A 163 -18.11 10.60 -17.68
N SER A 164 -19.32 10.87 -17.17
CA SER A 164 -19.66 10.54 -15.79
C SER A 164 -19.95 9.05 -15.67
N PRO A 165 -19.17 8.28 -14.89
CA PRO A 165 -19.42 6.85 -14.76
C PRO A 165 -20.75 6.56 -14.04
N PHE A 166 -21.28 7.52 -13.29
CA PHE A 166 -22.55 7.39 -12.58
C PHE A 166 -23.80 7.56 -13.46
N THR A 167 -23.65 7.89 -14.75
CA THR A 167 -24.79 8.14 -15.67
C THR A 167 -25.72 6.93 -15.79
N GLY A 168 -25.19 5.70 -15.68
CA GLY A 168 -26.01 4.47 -15.68
C GLY A 168 -26.95 4.35 -14.47
N GLY A 169 -26.70 5.11 -13.40
CA GLY A 169 -27.44 5.06 -12.15
C GLY A 169 -27.19 3.79 -11.33
N GLY A 170 -26.16 3.01 -11.67
CA GLY A 170 -25.69 1.86 -10.89
C GLY A 170 -24.66 2.26 -9.83
N TRP A 171 -24.17 1.25 -9.11
CA TRP A 171 -22.95 1.38 -8.31
C TRP A 171 -21.74 1.42 -9.22
N VAL A 172 -20.78 2.26 -8.86
CA VAL A 172 -19.56 2.52 -9.62
C VAL A 172 -18.39 2.54 -8.66
N GLN A 173 -17.27 1.94 -9.08
CA GLN A 173 -15.96 2.11 -8.46
C GLN A 173 -15.14 3.08 -9.31
N LEU A 174 -14.65 4.13 -8.68
CA LEU A 174 -13.94 5.24 -9.32
C LEU A 174 -12.66 5.50 -8.54
N ALA A 175 -11.51 5.43 -9.20
CA ALA A 175 -10.26 5.95 -8.66
C ALA A 175 -9.63 6.96 -9.60
N LEU A 176 -9.04 8.00 -9.02
CA LEU A 176 -8.39 9.09 -9.72
C LEU A 176 -6.98 9.28 -9.14
N GLY A 177 -5.97 9.21 -9.99
CA GLY A 177 -4.60 9.59 -9.68
C GLY A 177 -4.29 10.95 -10.29
N LEU A 178 -3.89 11.91 -9.45
CA LEU A 178 -3.54 13.26 -9.87
C LEU A 178 -2.06 13.53 -9.63
N GLU A 179 -1.35 13.84 -10.69
CA GLU A 179 0.02 14.35 -10.71
C GLU A 179 0.05 15.66 -11.50
N ALA A 180 1.16 16.41 -11.46
CA ALA A 180 1.22 17.75 -12.05
C ALA A 180 0.89 17.81 -13.56
N GLN A 181 1.27 16.78 -14.31
CA GLN A 181 1.09 16.70 -15.78
C GLN A 181 0.33 15.44 -16.22
N ARG A 182 -0.17 14.65 -15.28
CA ARG A 182 -0.79 13.35 -15.58
C ARG A 182 -2.01 13.15 -14.69
N VAL A 183 -3.14 12.88 -15.32
CA VAL A 183 -4.39 12.49 -14.66
C VAL A 183 -4.74 11.08 -15.11
N ALA A 184 -4.75 10.13 -14.17
CA ALA A 184 -5.12 8.75 -14.41
C ALA A 184 -6.51 8.47 -13.81
N LEU A 185 -7.42 7.93 -14.62
CA LEU A 185 -8.79 7.62 -14.24
C LEU A 185 -9.03 6.12 -14.38
N PHE A 186 -9.51 5.50 -13.30
CA PHE A 186 -9.88 4.10 -13.24
C PHE A 186 -11.38 4.00 -12.93
N THR A 187 -12.10 3.24 -13.74
CA THR A 187 -13.55 3.02 -13.56
C THR A 187 -13.86 1.53 -13.63
N ASP A 188 -14.47 1.01 -12.57
CA ASP A 188 -14.80 -0.41 -12.40
C ASP A 188 -13.64 -1.33 -12.82
N CYS A 189 -13.87 -2.21 -13.79
CA CYS A 189 -12.84 -3.10 -14.35
C CYS A 189 -12.48 -2.73 -15.80
N ARG A 190 -12.45 -1.44 -16.12
CA ARG A 190 -11.98 -0.94 -17.42
C ARG A 190 -10.48 -0.65 -17.38
N GLU A 191 -9.88 -0.50 -18.57
CA GLU A 191 -8.51 -0.05 -18.73
C GLU A 191 -8.31 1.38 -18.19
N GLU A 192 -7.08 1.70 -17.81
CA GLU A 192 -6.76 3.03 -17.31
C GLU A 192 -6.91 4.08 -18.41
N MET A 193 -7.59 5.18 -18.07
CA MET A 193 -7.67 6.33 -18.96
C MET A 193 -6.72 7.39 -18.46
N VAL A 194 -5.67 7.65 -19.24
CA VAL A 194 -4.64 8.64 -18.89
C VAL A 194 -4.83 9.87 -19.75
N VAL A 195 -4.80 11.04 -19.10
CA VAL A 195 -4.77 12.35 -19.75
C VAL A 195 -3.46 13.03 -19.37
N GLU A 196 -2.61 13.24 -20.37
CA GLU A 196 -1.35 13.97 -20.22
C GLU A 196 -1.57 15.45 -20.57
N LEU A 197 -1.05 16.33 -19.71
CA LEU A 197 -1.17 17.78 -19.85
C LEU A 197 0.13 18.31 -20.46
N SER A 198 0.10 18.53 -21.77
CA SER A 198 1.31 18.85 -22.55
C SER A 198 1.68 20.33 -22.54
N GLN A 199 0.75 21.23 -22.25
CA GLN A 199 0.99 22.67 -22.28
C GLN A 199 1.53 23.18 -20.92
N PRO A 200 2.48 24.13 -20.91
CA PRO A 200 3.06 24.66 -19.68
C PRO A 200 2.06 25.42 -18.79
N ASP A 201 0.98 25.97 -19.38
CA ASP A 201 -0.08 26.68 -18.65
C ASP A 201 -1.15 25.74 -18.10
N GLU A 202 -1.18 24.47 -18.55
CA GLU A 202 -2.14 23.42 -18.17
C GLU A 202 -1.59 22.49 -17.06
N VAL A 203 -0.69 22.98 -16.21
CA VAL A 203 -0.11 22.18 -15.12
C VAL A 203 -0.96 22.25 -13.86
N ILE A 204 -1.32 21.10 -13.29
CA ILE A 204 -2.07 21.03 -12.04
C ILE A 204 -1.12 21.30 -10.86
N ASN A 205 -1.29 22.44 -10.19
CA ASN A 205 -0.50 22.77 -9.01
C ASN A 205 -1.05 22.07 -7.75
N LEU A 206 -0.46 20.95 -7.40
CA LEU A 206 -0.79 20.19 -6.18
C LEU A 206 0.04 20.59 -4.95
N ARG A 207 0.62 21.80 -4.94
CA ARG A 207 1.23 22.38 -3.73
C ARG A 207 0.14 22.98 -2.85
N LEU A 208 -0.28 22.21 -1.87
CA LEU A 208 -1.39 22.55 -0.99
C LEU A 208 -0.98 23.66 0.03
N PRO A 209 -1.74 24.76 0.15
CA PRO A 209 -1.43 25.86 1.07
C PRO A 209 -1.93 25.61 2.50
N LEU A 210 -1.32 26.25 3.50
CA LEU A 210 -1.63 26.05 4.93
C LEU A 210 -3.11 26.30 5.31
N ASP A 211 -3.81 27.15 4.56
CA ASP A 211 -5.23 27.46 4.76
C ASP A 211 -6.17 26.63 3.86
N LEU A 212 -5.70 25.46 3.41
CA LEU A 212 -6.48 24.49 2.66
C LEU A 212 -7.80 24.16 3.37
N GLN A 213 -8.86 24.11 2.58
CA GLN A 213 -10.17 23.62 2.96
C GLN A 213 -10.56 22.54 1.96
N VAL A 214 -10.81 21.33 2.45
CA VAL A 214 -11.25 20.21 1.62
C VAL A 214 -12.72 19.97 1.91
N THR A 215 -13.58 20.04 0.88
CA THR A 215 -14.99 19.68 0.99
C THR A 215 -15.32 18.46 0.17
N PHE A 216 -16.12 17.58 0.73
CA PHE A 216 -16.57 16.34 0.09
C PHE A 216 -18.06 16.41 -0.24
N ALA A 217 -18.44 15.83 -1.37
CA ALA A 217 -19.83 15.66 -1.80
C ALA A 217 -20.63 16.98 -1.93
N SER A 218 -19.93 18.12 -1.95
CA SER A 218 -20.50 19.46 -2.11
C SER A 218 -19.37 20.50 -2.19
N GLU A 219 -19.73 21.72 -2.57
CA GLU A 219 -18.87 22.89 -2.48
C GLU A 219 -19.49 23.95 -1.59
N ALA A 220 -18.73 24.46 -0.62
CA ALA A 220 -19.22 25.36 0.41
C ALA A 220 -19.86 26.66 -0.12
N LYS A 221 -19.45 27.12 -1.31
CA LYS A 221 -19.94 28.36 -1.92
C LYS A 221 -21.01 28.17 -3.00
N GLU A 222 -21.40 26.93 -3.30
CA GLU A 222 -22.33 26.65 -4.40
C GLU A 222 -23.42 25.66 -3.95
N PRO A 223 -24.64 26.12 -3.62
CA PRO A 223 -25.67 25.26 -3.04
C PRO A 223 -26.21 24.19 -4.02
N ASN A 224 -26.10 24.44 -5.32
CA ASN A 224 -26.52 23.52 -6.38
C ASN A 224 -25.49 22.42 -6.67
N SER A 225 -24.32 22.48 -6.04
CA SER A 225 -23.23 21.50 -6.21
C SER A 225 -23.39 20.24 -5.35
N LYS A 226 -24.44 20.16 -4.51
CA LYS A 226 -24.60 19.09 -3.52
C LYS A 226 -24.83 17.74 -4.17
N PHE A 227 -24.07 16.75 -3.72
CA PHE A 227 -24.25 15.36 -4.11
C PHE A 227 -25.55 14.79 -3.55
N SER A 228 -26.27 14.08 -4.43
CA SER A 228 -27.43 13.28 -4.09
C SER A 228 -27.17 11.86 -4.57
N GLY A 229 -27.20 10.90 -3.66
CA GLY A 229 -26.76 9.54 -3.97
C GLY A 229 -26.36 8.75 -2.74
N SER A 230 -25.62 7.67 -2.93
CA SER A 230 -25.10 6.82 -1.86
C SER A 230 -23.60 6.61 -2.02
N TRP A 231 -22.85 6.73 -0.93
CA TRP A 231 -21.44 6.37 -0.87
C TRP A 231 -21.27 5.09 -0.05
N LEU A 232 -20.49 4.15 -0.57
CA LEU A 232 -20.00 2.98 0.14
C LEU A 232 -18.59 3.25 0.68
N THR A 233 -17.72 3.79 -0.17
CA THR A 233 -16.33 4.11 0.17
C THR A 233 -16.01 5.51 -0.34
N ALA A 234 -15.30 6.31 0.46
CA ALA A 234 -14.72 7.56 0.01
C ALA A 234 -13.38 7.78 0.72
N GLU A 235 -12.30 7.75 -0.04
CA GLU A 235 -10.93 7.74 0.46
C GLU A 235 -10.07 8.75 -0.31
N ILE A 236 -9.23 9.51 0.40
CA ILE A 236 -8.19 10.35 -0.20
C ILE A 236 -6.83 9.76 0.15
N SER A 237 -6.00 9.50 -0.85
CA SER A 237 -4.62 9.07 -0.70
C SER A 237 -3.66 10.24 -0.88
N THR A 238 -2.59 10.27 -0.10
CA THR A 238 -1.48 11.23 -0.23
C THR A 238 -0.63 11.00 -1.50
N HIS A 239 -0.84 9.88 -2.19
CA HIS A 239 -0.16 9.49 -3.42
C HIS A 239 -1.16 9.26 -4.55
N ALA A 240 -0.79 9.63 -5.77
CA ALA A 240 -1.58 9.32 -6.95
C ALA A 240 -1.67 7.80 -7.17
N TYR A 241 -2.88 7.32 -7.47
CA TYR A 241 -3.08 5.93 -7.87
C TYR A 241 -2.45 5.70 -9.26
N ARG A 242 -1.42 4.84 -9.30
CA ARG A 242 -0.79 4.40 -10.56
C ARG A 242 -1.44 3.15 -11.15
N ARG A 243 -2.23 2.45 -10.34
CA ARG A 243 -3.02 1.26 -10.67
C ARG A 243 -4.31 1.31 -9.87
N ARG A 244 -5.24 0.42 -10.20
CA ARG A 244 -6.51 0.29 -9.46
C ARG A 244 -6.23 -0.06 -8.00
N PRO A 245 -6.93 0.56 -7.04
CA PRO A 245 -6.85 0.17 -5.63
C PRO A 245 -7.72 -1.04 -5.28
N TRP A 246 -8.37 -1.66 -6.27
CA TRP A 246 -9.15 -2.89 -6.13
C TRP A 246 -8.76 -3.88 -7.21
N SER A 247 -8.86 -5.17 -6.90
CA SER A 247 -8.56 -6.25 -7.84
C SER A 247 -9.80 -6.60 -8.67
N CYS A 248 -9.60 -6.83 -9.97
CA CYS A 248 -10.65 -7.27 -10.89
C CYS A 248 -10.45 -8.75 -11.24
N PRO A 249 -11.47 -9.62 -11.05
CA PRO A 249 -11.31 -11.08 -11.16
C PRO A 249 -10.93 -11.60 -12.56
N ASN A 250 -11.02 -10.77 -13.61
CA ASN A 250 -10.85 -11.17 -15.01
C ASN A 250 -9.78 -10.36 -15.79
N LEU A 251 -8.91 -9.61 -15.10
CA LEU A 251 -7.83 -8.87 -15.76
C LEU A 251 -6.49 -9.23 -15.12
N THR A 252 -5.55 -9.71 -15.94
CA THR A 252 -4.16 -9.94 -15.54
C THR A 252 -3.53 -8.57 -15.29
N GLU A 253 -3.45 -8.13 -14.04
CA GLU A 253 -2.82 -6.87 -13.71
C GLU A 253 -1.30 -6.96 -13.90
N PRO A 254 -0.66 -5.94 -14.49
CA PRO A 254 0.80 -5.92 -14.59
C PRO A 254 1.40 -5.89 -13.18
N VAL A 255 2.22 -6.90 -12.89
CA VAL A 255 2.98 -7.04 -11.65
C VAL A 255 3.83 -5.79 -11.45
N PRO A 256 3.93 -5.22 -10.22
CA PRO A 256 4.80 -4.08 -9.97
C PRO A 256 6.22 -4.40 -10.43
N PRO A 257 6.94 -3.49 -11.10
CA PRO A 257 8.39 -3.62 -11.16
C PRO A 257 8.93 -3.61 -9.73
N PRO A 258 9.94 -4.45 -9.41
CA PRO A 258 10.58 -4.41 -8.10
C PRO A 258 11.14 -2.99 -7.88
N THR A 259 10.77 -2.37 -6.77
CA THR A 259 11.37 -1.11 -6.34
C THR A 259 12.88 -1.31 -6.22
N PRO A 260 13.72 -0.43 -6.81
CA PRO A 260 15.15 -0.48 -6.56
C PRO A 260 15.37 -0.26 -5.07
N ARG A 261 15.98 -1.26 -4.42
CA ARG A 261 16.51 -1.12 -3.07
C ARG A 261 17.46 0.08 -3.08
N SER A 262 17.25 1.03 -2.17
CA SER A 262 18.23 2.08 -1.90
C SER A 262 19.60 1.43 -1.80
N GLU A 263 20.50 1.85 -2.68
CA GLU A 263 21.87 1.38 -2.72
C GLU A 263 22.48 1.58 -1.33
N THR A 264 22.96 0.45 -0.82
CA THR A 264 23.76 0.38 0.39
C THR A 264 25.02 1.17 0.11
N VAL A 265 25.12 2.38 0.66
CA VAL A 265 26.39 3.09 0.70
C VAL A 265 27.37 2.22 1.46
N LEU A 266 28.35 1.69 0.73
CA LEU A 266 29.51 0.99 1.23
C LEU A 266 30.23 1.89 2.25
N MET A 267 30.00 1.65 3.54
CA MET A 267 30.87 2.17 4.59
C MET A 267 32.11 1.29 4.65
N VAL A 268 33.16 1.74 3.97
CA VAL A 268 34.53 1.27 4.22
C VAL A 268 34.96 1.81 5.59
N GLY A 269 35.64 0.93 6.34
CA GLY A 269 35.79 1.00 7.78
C GLY A 269 36.51 2.23 8.34
N SER A 270 36.05 2.62 9.53
CA SER A 270 36.92 3.08 10.61
C SER A 270 36.23 2.80 11.94
N THR A 271 36.93 2.02 12.76
CA THR A 271 36.67 1.66 14.15
C THR A 271 36.25 2.85 15.03
N PRO A 272 35.31 2.69 15.98
CA PRO A 272 35.03 3.72 16.97
C PRO A 272 36.09 3.69 18.09
N PRO A 273 36.68 4.82 18.51
CA PRO A 273 37.48 4.86 19.72
C PRO A 273 36.56 4.94 20.94
N ILE A 274 36.75 3.98 21.85
CA ILE A 274 36.38 4.13 23.26
C ILE A 274 37.40 5.09 23.87
N MET A 275 36.96 6.27 24.34
CA MET A 275 37.67 7.03 25.37
C MET A 275 36.69 7.72 26.31
N LEU A 276 36.61 7.14 27.52
CA LEU A 276 36.63 7.77 28.84
C LEU A 276 36.29 9.27 28.91
N LEU A 277 35.27 9.59 29.72
CA LEU A 277 35.13 10.89 30.34
C LEU A 277 35.11 10.70 31.86
N ASP A 278 36.15 11.23 32.52
CA ASP A 278 36.14 11.59 33.93
C ASP A 278 36.68 13.03 34.09
N GLU A 279 36.11 13.71 35.08
CA GLU A 279 36.50 14.96 35.75
C GLU A 279 36.86 16.23 34.93
N SER A 280 35.95 17.22 34.94
CA SER A 280 35.99 18.31 35.95
C SER A 280 35.22 19.57 35.53
N VAL A 281 34.64 20.23 36.56
CA VAL A 281 34.06 21.60 36.59
C VAL A 281 32.68 21.78 35.94
N GLY A 282 31.57 22.09 36.60
CA GLY A 282 31.29 22.46 38.00
C GLY A 282 30.07 23.39 38.01
N VAL A 283 28.88 22.95 38.42
CA VAL A 283 27.75 23.82 38.80
C VAL A 283 26.93 23.17 39.92
N ALA A 284 26.99 23.83 41.07
CA ALA A 284 26.10 23.87 42.24
C ALA A 284 25.19 22.66 42.56
N ASN A 285 25.54 22.05 43.69
CA ASN A 285 24.77 21.11 44.49
C ASN A 285 23.66 21.85 45.26
N ASP A 286 22.44 21.31 45.34
CA ASP A 286 21.74 21.19 46.63
C ASP A 286 20.59 20.18 46.58
N GLN A 287 20.61 19.28 47.57
CA GLN A 287 19.69 18.17 47.79
C GLN A 287 18.44 18.60 48.58
N PRO A 288 17.36 17.82 48.56
CA PRO A 288 16.10 18.18 49.22
C PRO A 288 16.15 17.90 50.73
N GLN A 289 15.93 18.93 51.54
CA GLN A 289 15.80 18.79 53.00
C GLN A 289 14.38 18.37 53.41
N ARG A 290 14.34 17.21 54.08
CA ARG A 290 13.23 16.64 54.83
C ARG A 290 13.03 17.48 56.11
N VAL A 291 11.84 18.05 56.33
CA VAL A 291 11.50 18.70 57.62
C VAL A 291 10.52 17.82 58.40
N VAL A 292 10.88 17.60 59.66
CA VAL A 292 10.27 16.73 60.66
C VAL A 292 9.07 17.42 61.32
N LEU A 293 8.01 16.64 61.56
CA LEU A 293 6.80 17.01 62.32
C LEU A 293 7.13 17.21 63.81
N GLY A 294 6.73 18.36 64.37
CA GLY A 294 6.71 18.61 65.81
C GLY A 294 5.27 18.64 66.35
N ALA A 295 5.07 18.03 67.52
CA ALA A 295 3.83 18.05 68.32
C ALA A 295 4.06 18.82 69.66
N PRO A 296 3.06 19.01 70.54
CA PRO A 296 2.35 20.28 70.71
C PRO A 296 2.51 20.92 72.11
N GLY A 297 2.20 22.22 72.26
CA GLY A 297 2.13 22.82 73.60
C GLY A 297 1.77 24.32 73.71
N ARG A 298 0.54 24.57 74.19
CA ARG A 298 0.08 25.63 75.11
C ARG A 298 0.17 27.15 74.75
N ARG A 299 -1.02 27.68 74.41
CA ARG A 299 -1.83 28.77 75.04
C ARG A 299 -1.10 30.00 75.63
N VAL A 300 -1.59 31.21 75.29
CA VAL A 300 -2.20 32.22 76.21
C VAL A 300 -2.70 33.47 75.44
N GLN A 301 -3.97 33.84 75.72
CA GLN A 301 -4.68 35.17 75.74
C GLN A 301 -4.57 36.17 74.56
N SER A 302 -5.52 37.05 74.23
CA SER A 302 -6.93 37.35 74.58
C SER A 302 -7.36 38.57 73.73
N SER A 303 -8.66 38.65 73.32
CA SER A 303 -9.49 39.86 73.01
C SER A 303 -9.03 40.83 71.89
N ALA A 304 -9.84 41.43 71.00
CA ALA A 304 -11.26 41.83 70.99
C ALA A 304 -11.80 42.03 69.54
N LEU A 305 -13.11 42.33 69.43
CA LEU A 305 -13.93 42.68 68.24
C LEU A 305 -13.32 43.87 67.42
N THR A 306 -13.50 44.13 66.12
CA THR A 306 -14.62 44.10 65.13
C THR A 306 -14.05 44.13 63.67
N PRO A 307 -14.83 44.10 62.57
CA PRO A 307 -14.41 43.50 61.29
C PRO A 307 -13.83 44.49 60.27
N VAL A 308 -12.83 44.07 59.49
CA VAL A 308 -12.47 44.66 58.20
C VAL A 308 -12.00 43.57 57.22
N ASN A 309 -12.49 43.71 55.99
CA ASN A 309 -12.38 42.83 54.84
C ASN A 309 -10.93 42.62 54.34
N SER A 310 -10.68 41.45 53.75
CA SER A 310 -9.83 41.16 52.58
C SER A 310 -8.74 40.07 52.73
N GLN A 311 -8.72 39.21 51.70
CA GLN A 311 -7.64 38.31 51.25
C GLN A 311 -7.60 36.87 51.81
N THR A 312 -8.51 36.04 51.31
CA THR A 312 -8.24 34.63 50.99
C THR A 312 -8.15 34.53 49.47
N ASP A 313 -6.98 34.26 48.87
CA ASP A 313 -6.85 33.71 47.49
C ASP A 313 -5.38 33.54 47.03
N THR A 314 -4.57 32.74 47.72
CA THR A 314 -3.25 32.33 47.18
C THR A 314 -2.90 30.85 47.37
N HIS A 315 -3.64 30.09 48.19
CA HIS A 315 -3.30 28.68 48.46
C HIS A 315 -3.99 27.65 47.56
N THR A 316 -4.99 28.05 46.76
CA THR A 316 -5.73 27.16 45.85
C THR A 316 -5.05 26.99 44.48
N SER A 317 -4.27 27.99 44.03
CA SER A 317 -3.69 28.01 42.67
C SER A 317 -2.55 27.01 42.44
N HIS A 318 -1.67 26.81 43.44
CA HIS A 318 -0.53 25.91 43.28
C HIS A 318 -0.92 24.42 43.30
N GLY A 319 -1.91 24.05 44.14
CA GLY A 319 -2.44 22.68 44.17
C GLY A 319 -3.13 22.29 42.86
N GLU A 320 -3.88 23.21 42.25
CA GLU A 320 -4.49 22.97 40.95
C GLU A 320 -3.46 22.80 39.82
N ARG A 321 -2.33 23.53 39.85
CA ARG A 321 -1.28 23.39 38.82
C ARG A 321 -0.57 22.04 38.93
N ILE A 322 -0.31 21.56 40.15
CA ILE A 322 0.32 20.26 40.39
C ILE A 322 -0.62 19.14 39.95
N SER A 323 -1.91 19.21 40.32
CA SER A 323 -2.89 18.20 39.94
C SER A 323 -3.09 18.10 38.42
N ARG A 324 -3.07 19.22 37.69
CA ARG A 324 -3.10 19.23 36.22
C ARG A 324 -1.83 18.67 35.57
N LEU A 325 -0.68 18.81 36.22
CA LEU A 325 0.59 18.23 35.73
C LEU A 325 0.65 16.72 35.98
N GLU A 326 0.13 16.26 37.13
CA GLU A 326 -0.02 14.84 37.45
C GLU A 326 -0.97 14.15 36.46
N GLU A 327 -2.11 14.77 36.14
CA GLU A 327 -3.06 14.26 35.14
C GLU A 327 -2.42 14.15 33.74
N ARG A 328 -1.61 15.14 33.34
CA ARG A 328 -0.86 15.10 32.08
C ARG A 328 0.21 14.02 32.09
N LEU A 329 0.91 13.83 33.21
CA LEU A 329 1.95 12.80 33.35
C LEU A 329 1.33 11.40 33.28
N ASP A 330 0.16 11.20 33.90
CA ASP A 330 -0.59 9.95 33.82
C ASP A 330 -1.13 9.69 32.40
N GLY A 331 -1.60 10.74 31.72
CA GLY A 331 -1.95 10.68 30.29
C GLY A 331 -0.77 10.30 29.39
N VAL A 332 0.43 10.80 29.67
CA VAL A 332 1.65 10.42 28.93
C VAL A 332 2.08 8.99 29.25
N SER A 333 1.98 8.57 30.52
CA SER A 333 2.30 7.20 30.97
C SER A 333 1.40 6.16 30.30
N THR A 334 0.11 6.44 30.22
CA THR A 334 -0.88 5.56 29.55
C THR A 334 -0.62 5.47 28.04
N MET A 335 -0.30 6.58 27.38
CA MET A 335 0.10 6.56 25.97
C MET A 335 1.38 5.78 25.73
N LEU A 336 2.39 5.91 26.60
CA LEU A 336 3.64 5.16 26.50
C LEU A 336 3.39 3.65 26.64
N GLN A 337 2.52 3.25 27.57
CA GLN A 337 2.16 1.86 27.78
C GLN A 337 1.38 1.30 26.58
N MET A 338 0.49 2.10 25.99
CA MET A 338 -0.24 1.72 24.78
C MET A 338 0.70 1.56 23.58
N LEU A 339 1.62 2.50 23.36
CA LEU A 339 2.65 2.43 22.31
C LEU A 339 3.59 1.24 22.50
N LYS A 340 3.96 0.93 23.74
CA LYS A 340 4.77 -0.24 24.07
C LYS A 340 4.07 -1.54 23.67
N ASN A 341 2.78 -1.66 23.98
CA ASN A 341 1.99 -2.83 23.60
C ASN A 341 1.84 -2.95 22.09
N GLN A 342 1.60 -1.83 21.39
CA GLN A 342 1.55 -1.82 19.93
C GLN A 342 2.89 -2.21 19.30
N ASN A 343 4.02 -1.75 19.86
CA ASN A 343 5.35 -2.14 19.39
C ASN A 343 5.62 -3.64 19.55
N LEU A 344 5.17 -4.23 20.66
CA LEU A 344 5.32 -5.67 20.88
C LEU A 344 4.47 -6.48 19.89
N GLU A 345 3.22 -6.06 19.65
CA GLU A 345 2.32 -6.69 18.68
C GLU A 345 2.87 -6.58 17.24
N LEU A 346 3.42 -5.42 16.87
CA LEU A 346 4.06 -5.22 15.57
C LEU A 346 5.31 -6.09 15.41
N THR A 347 6.13 -6.21 16.45
CA THR A 347 7.35 -7.04 16.42
C THR A 347 7.02 -8.52 16.22
N GLU A 348 5.95 -9.01 16.84
CA GLU A 348 5.50 -10.39 16.63
C GLU A 348 4.97 -10.62 15.20
N ARG A 349 4.21 -9.67 14.66
CA ARG A 349 3.72 -9.72 13.27
C ARG A 349 4.88 -9.72 12.26
N VAL A 350 5.90 -8.90 12.48
CA VAL A 350 7.10 -8.88 11.62
C VAL A 350 7.81 -10.22 11.66
N ARG A 351 8.03 -10.79 12.85
CA ARG A 351 8.63 -12.14 12.99
C ARG A 351 7.82 -13.22 12.27
N TYR A 352 6.50 -13.15 12.29
CA TYR A 352 5.63 -14.07 11.56
C TYR A 352 5.78 -13.90 10.04
N LEU A 353 5.85 -12.67 9.54
CA LEU A 353 6.04 -12.38 8.12
C LEU A 353 7.43 -12.76 7.61
N GLU A 354 8.46 -12.62 8.45
CA GLU A 354 9.83 -13.07 8.16
C GLU A 354 9.95 -14.61 8.04
N SER A 355 8.96 -15.37 8.53
CA SER A 355 8.91 -16.83 8.35
C SER A 355 8.33 -17.29 7.01
N CYS A 356 7.75 -16.38 6.22
CA CYS A 356 7.19 -16.67 4.90
C CYS A 356 8.23 -16.39 3.80
N GLU A 357 8.92 -17.43 3.32
CA GLU A 357 9.76 -17.32 2.12
C GLU A 357 8.89 -17.22 0.85
N CYS A 358 9.22 -16.27 -0.03
CA CYS A 358 8.53 -16.11 -1.31
C CYS A 358 8.81 -17.30 -2.24
N VAL A 359 7.89 -18.27 -2.28
CA VAL A 359 7.95 -19.38 -3.23
C VAL A 359 7.68 -18.87 -4.64
N ARG A 360 8.74 -18.69 -5.43
CA ARG A 360 8.61 -18.37 -6.85
C ARG A 360 8.12 -19.62 -7.58
N ARG A 361 6.94 -19.55 -8.18
CA ARG A 361 6.26 -20.72 -8.80
C ARG A 361 6.78 -21.10 -10.18
N VAL A 362 7.70 -20.32 -10.74
CA VAL A 362 8.19 -20.47 -12.11
C VAL A 362 9.70 -20.25 -12.11
N CYS A 363 10.43 -21.14 -12.79
CA CYS A 363 11.84 -21.00 -13.13
C CYS A 363 11.96 -20.61 -14.60
N VAL A 364 13.03 -19.89 -14.97
CA VAL A 364 13.35 -19.61 -16.38
C VAL A 364 14.54 -20.49 -16.77
N TRP A 365 14.37 -21.34 -17.78
CA TRP A 365 15.42 -22.20 -18.32
C TRP A 365 15.53 -21.97 -19.83
N GLU A 366 16.71 -21.56 -20.31
CA GLU A 366 16.96 -21.24 -21.74
C GLU A 366 15.92 -20.30 -22.37
N GLY A 367 15.41 -19.34 -21.57
CA GLY A 367 14.39 -18.38 -22.01
C GLY A 367 12.95 -18.91 -22.02
N VAL A 368 12.73 -20.17 -21.59
CA VAL A 368 11.41 -20.78 -21.44
C VAL A 368 11.00 -20.82 -19.98
N GLU A 369 9.76 -20.46 -19.70
CA GLU A 369 9.18 -20.54 -18.36
C GLU A 369 8.75 -21.97 -18.01
N VAL A 370 9.24 -22.47 -16.89
CA VAL A 370 8.95 -23.82 -16.39
C VAL A 370 8.32 -23.74 -15.00
N GLU A 371 7.17 -24.40 -14.83
CA GLU A 371 6.45 -24.42 -13.55
C GLU A 371 7.21 -25.19 -12.45
N SER A 372 7.06 -24.73 -11.21
CA SER A 372 7.63 -25.36 -10.02
C SER A 372 7.08 -26.79 -9.85
N GLY A 373 7.98 -27.74 -9.63
CA GLY A 373 7.69 -29.17 -9.54
C GLY A 373 7.83 -29.94 -10.86
N LYS A 374 8.02 -29.25 -12.00
CA LYS A 374 8.32 -29.92 -13.27
C LYS A 374 9.80 -30.33 -13.31
N SER A 375 10.03 -31.55 -13.84
CA SER A 375 11.36 -32.09 -14.13
C SER A 375 11.51 -32.32 -15.63
N TRP A 376 12.69 -32.06 -16.18
CA TRP A 376 13.00 -32.24 -17.59
C TRP A 376 14.44 -32.70 -17.78
N THR A 377 14.74 -33.30 -18.93
CA THR A 377 16.08 -33.74 -19.30
C THR A 377 16.66 -32.78 -20.31
N THR A 378 17.84 -32.21 -20.05
CA THR A 378 18.53 -31.30 -20.97
C THR A 378 19.34 -32.06 -22.01
N ASP A 379 19.95 -33.15 -21.58
CA ASP A 379 20.77 -34.07 -22.36
C ASP A 379 20.50 -35.50 -21.86
N THR A 380 21.15 -36.49 -22.48
CA THR A 380 20.93 -37.91 -22.18
C THR A 380 21.23 -38.27 -20.71
N TYR A 381 21.97 -37.42 -19.97
CA TYR A 381 22.44 -37.72 -18.61
C TYR A 381 22.17 -36.66 -17.55
N SER A 382 21.60 -35.49 -17.89
CA SER A 382 21.25 -34.46 -16.90
C SER A 382 19.74 -34.25 -16.78
N GLN A 383 19.25 -34.43 -15.55
CA GLN A 383 17.87 -34.19 -15.17
C GLN A 383 17.79 -32.90 -14.36
N CYS A 384 17.01 -31.94 -14.84
CA CYS A 384 16.76 -30.67 -14.21
C CYS A 384 15.37 -30.65 -13.57
N THR A 385 15.24 -29.94 -12.46
CA THR A 385 14.00 -29.76 -11.71
C THR A 385 13.85 -28.29 -11.32
N CYS A 386 12.63 -27.77 -11.40
CA CYS A 386 12.32 -26.42 -10.93
C CYS A 386 11.76 -26.48 -9.51
N THR A 387 12.43 -25.83 -8.55
CA THR A 387 11.95 -25.69 -7.17
C THR A 387 12.15 -24.27 -6.69
N ASN A 388 11.07 -23.63 -6.23
CA ASN A 388 11.07 -22.29 -5.64
C ASN A 388 11.73 -21.20 -6.51
N GLY A 389 11.66 -21.34 -7.84
CA GLY A 389 12.25 -20.38 -8.79
C GLY A 389 13.69 -20.63 -9.16
N GLN A 390 14.29 -21.69 -8.63
CA GLN A 390 15.64 -22.11 -8.96
C GLN A 390 15.59 -23.44 -9.72
N VAL A 391 16.39 -23.54 -10.78
CA VAL A 391 16.59 -24.79 -11.50
C VAL A 391 17.72 -25.57 -10.84
N HIS A 392 17.45 -26.80 -10.44
CA HIS A 392 18.45 -27.75 -9.96
C HIS A 392 18.60 -28.88 -10.96
N CYS A 393 19.79 -28.95 -11.57
CA CYS A 393 20.17 -30.02 -12.47
C CYS A 393 21.11 -30.99 -11.77
N THR A 394 20.78 -32.27 -11.82
CA THR A 394 21.64 -33.36 -11.36
C THR A 394 22.04 -34.22 -12.56
N SER A 395 23.33 -34.48 -12.69
CA SER A 395 23.84 -35.48 -13.65
C SER A 395 23.74 -36.84 -12.97
N THR A 396 22.90 -37.73 -13.49
CA THR A 396 22.46 -38.93 -12.76
C THR A 396 23.17 -40.22 -13.18
N GLN A 397 24.18 -40.17 -14.06
CA GLN A 397 25.01 -41.35 -14.36
C GLN A 397 26.37 -40.99 -14.94
N ASP A 398 27.36 -41.86 -14.70
CA ASP A 398 28.64 -41.85 -15.42
C ASP A 398 28.36 -41.89 -16.94
N PRO A 399 28.70 -40.83 -17.70
CA PRO A 399 28.39 -40.73 -19.12
C PRO A 399 29.08 -41.82 -19.96
N CYS A 400 30.09 -42.52 -19.42
CA CYS A 400 30.74 -43.65 -20.08
C CYS A 400 30.04 -45.00 -19.87
N SER A 401 29.06 -45.08 -18.97
CA SER A 401 28.34 -46.33 -18.67
C SER A 401 27.53 -46.91 -19.83
N SER A 402 27.13 -46.06 -20.79
CA SER A 402 26.40 -46.45 -22.01
C SER A 402 27.32 -46.89 -23.16
N ALA A 403 28.64 -46.92 -22.94
CA ALA A 403 29.66 -47.18 -23.97
C ALA A 403 29.46 -46.32 -25.25
N PRO A 404 29.48 -44.98 -25.14
CA PRO A 404 29.16 -44.09 -26.26
C PRO A 404 30.23 -44.05 -27.37
N CYS A 405 31.46 -44.52 -27.10
CA CYS A 405 32.55 -44.54 -28.06
C CYS A 405 32.49 -45.79 -28.95
N LEU A 406 32.50 -45.60 -30.26
CA LEU A 406 32.39 -46.66 -31.26
C LEU A 406 33.79 -47.18 -31.69
N ASN A 407 33.82 -48.27 -32.46
CA ASN A 407 35.04 -48.82 -33.07
C ASN A 407 36.21 -49.06 -32.11
N GLY A 408 35.91 -49.42 -30.85
CA GLY A 408 36.93 -49.71 -29.83
C GLY A 408 37.53 -48.47 -29.16
N GLY A 409 36.90 -47.30 -29.29
CA GLY A 409 37.30 -46.09 -28.57
C GLY A 409 37.11 -46.22 -27.05
N VAL A 410 38.01 -45.61 -26.27
CA VAL A 410 37.95 -45.58 -24.81
C VAL A 410 37.21 -44.32 -24.36
N CYS A 411 36.20 -44.49 -23.51
CA CYS A 411 35.46 -43.36 -22.95
C CYS A 411 36.11 -42.87 -21.66
N GLU A 412 36.32 -41.56 -21.56
CA GLU A 412 36.82 -40.90 -20.35
C GLU A 412 35.85 -39.80 -19.91
N VAL A 413 35.48 -39.79 -18.63
CA VAL A 413 34.61 -38.75 -18.04
C VAL A 413 35.39 -37.44 -17.98
N THR A 414 34.81 -36.35 -18.48
CA THR A 414 35.46 -35.02 -18.56
C THR A 414 34.42 -33.92 -18.34
N THR A 415 34.84 -32.72 -17.94
CA THR A 415 33.97 -31.53 -17.83
C THR A 415 33.64 -30.88 -19.19
N SER A 416 33.60 -31.65 -20.27
CA SER A 416 33.23 -31.17 -21.61
C SER A 416 31.72 -31.00 -21.71
N ASP A 417 31.22 -30.34 -22.76
CA ASP A 417 29.77 -30.11 -22.98
C ASP A 417 28.92 -31.40 -23.00
N LEU A 418 29.55 -32.57 -23.21
CA LEU A 418 28.88 -33.89 -23.20
C LEU A 418 29.14 -34.69 -21.92
N GLY A 419 30.01 -34.21 -21.02
CA GLY A 419 30.42 -34.96 -19.81
C GLY A 419 31.45 -36.07 -20.06
N PHE A 420 31.85 -36.33 -21.32
CA PHE A 420 32.84 -37.34 -21.67
C PHE A 420 33.63 -36.98 -22.94
N VAL A 421 34.75 -37.69 -23.17
CA VAL A 421 35.54 -37.66 -24.40
C VAL A 421 35.90 -39.09 -24.83
N CYS A 422 35.93 -39.33 -26.14
CA CYS A 422 36.36 -40.60 -26.70
C CYS A 422 37.81 -40.52 -27.19
N SER A 423 38.66 -41.41 -26.69
CA SER A 423 40.00 -41.64 -27.22
C SER A 423 39.93 -42.72 -28.30
N CYS A 424 40.12 -42.32 -29.56
CA CYS A 424 39.97 -43.22 -30.71
C CYS A 424 41.25 -44.00 -31.02
N PRO A 425 41.15 -45.28 -31.39
CA PRO A 425 42.29 -46.05 -31.86
C PRO A 425 42.78 -45.53 -33.23
N PRO A 426 44.02 -45.82 -33.66
CA PRO A 426 44.57 -45.34 -34.93
C PRO A 426 43.77 -45.76 -36.18
N SER A 427 42.89 -46.76 -36.04
CA SER A 427 42.00 -47.26 -37.07
C SER A 427 40.64 -46.55 -37.13
N ALA A 428 40.40 -45.51 -36.32
CA ALA A 428 39.14 -44.77 -36.32
C ALA A 428 39.33 -43.30 -35.93
N GLU A 429 38.44 -42.44 -36.42
CA GLU A 429 38.39 -41.01 -36.14
C GLU A 429 36.95 -40.53 -35.94
N GLY A 430 36.79 -39.28 -35.47
CA GLY A 430 35.48 -38.68 -35.16
C GLY A 430 35.26 -38.47 -33.67
N ARG A 431 34.22 -37.72 -33.31
CA ARG A 431 33.95 -37.34 -31.91
C ARG A 431 33.56 -38.54 -31.05
N LEU A 432 32.95 -39.55 -31.67
CA LEU A 432 32.56 -40.83 -31.07
C LEU A 432 33.33 -42.00 -31.70
N CYS A 433 34.45 -41.72 -32.39
CA CYS A 433 35.19 -42.70 -33.19
C CYS A 433 34.33 -43.39 -34.25
N GLU A 434 33.33 -42.68 -34.78
CA GLU A 434 32.31 -43.24 -35.67
C GLU A 434 32.83 -43.54 -37.10
N LYS A 435 33.99 -43.00 -37.49
CA LYS A 435 34.57 -43.14 -38.83
C LYS A 435 35.77 -44.08 -38.81
N PRO A 436 35.72 -45.26 -39.46
CA PRO A 436 36.90 -46.12 -39.62
C PRO A 436 37.92 -45.49 -40.57
N LEU A 437 39.20 -45.49 -40.20
CA LEU A 437 40.32 -45.10 -41.06
C LEU A 437 40.86 -46.32 -41.83
N PRO A 438 41.20 -46.16 -43.12
CA PRO A 438 41.77 -47.25 -43.91
C PRO A 438 43.15 -47.64 -43.36
N THR A 439 43.31 -48.90 -42.98
CA THR A 439 44.57 -49.44 -42.46
C THR A 439 45.65 -49.39 -43.53
N VAL A 440 46.66 -48.54 -43.35
CA VAL A 440 47.91 -48.68 -44.10
C VAL A 440 48.65 -49.87 -43.51
N SER A 441 48.59 -51.01 -44.19
CA SER A 441 49.47 -52.14 -43.91
C SER A 441 50.90 -51.72 -44.28
N THR A 442 51.67 -51.21 -43.31
CA THR A 442 53.11 -51.08 -43.46
C THR A 442 53.72 -52.47 -43.48
N GLN A 443 53.93 -53.00 -44.68
CA GLN A 443 54.86 -54.10 -44.89
C GLN A 443 56.25 -53.65 -44.40
N VAL A 444 56.76 -54.34 -43.38
CA VAL A 444 58.17 -54.22 -42.98
C VAL A 444 59.01 -54.83 -44.11
N PRO A 445 60.01 -54.12 -44.67
CA PRO A 445 60.92 -54.74 -45.63
C PRO A 445 61.78 -55.78 -44.89
N GLN A 446 61.69 -57.05 -45.30
CA GLN A 446 62.66 -58.07 -44.92
C GLN A 446 63.97 -57.80 -45.66
N THR A 447 65.01 -57.36 -44.95
CA THR A 447 66.40 -57.50 -45.42
C THR A 447 66.95 -58.81 -44.89
N SER A 448 67.17 -59.76 -45.80
CA SER A 448 67.93 -60.99 -45.56
C SER A 448 69.42 -60.68 -45.42
N LEU A 449 70.02 -61.09 -44.30
CA LEU A 449 71.45 -61.34 -44.16
C LEU A 449 71.62 -62.86 -44.13
N THR A 450 72.14 -63.40 -45.24
CA THR A 450 72.72 -64.74 -45.34
C THR A 450 74.14 -64.72 -44.81
N ASP A 451 74.50 -65.71 -44.00
CA ASP A 451 75.77 -66.43 -44.14
C ASP A 451 75.43 -67.80 -44.74
#